data_AF-A0A8T2B9T7-F1
#
_entry.id   AF-A0A8T2B9T7-F1
#
_cell.length_a   1.000
_cell.length_b   1.000
_cell.length_c   1.000
_cell.angle_alpha   90.00
_cell.angle_beta   90.00
_cell.angle_gamma   90.00
#
_symmetry.space_group_name_H-M   'P 1'
#
loop_
_entity.id
_entity.type
_entity.pdbx_description
1 polymer ?
#
loop_
_entity_poly.entity_id
_entity_poly.type
_entity_poly.pdbx_seq_one_letter_code
_entity_poly.pdbx_strand_id
1 'polypeptide(L)'
;MKLKNRPIIRTHSSLLPSLYILKLFTLFFDLITNSHISRYPKHFVTCYLLSLSQIILEFHVSSLITSAIPRLFSLIMASMSFALNRFSGLSSKTTLSADFDPSTRRSFLPPTRVGLKISSAAESEPDLSVTVNGLKMPNPFVIGSGPPGTNYTVMKRAFDEGWGAVIAKTVSLDADKVINVTPRYARLRTGSNGSAKTDVIGWQNIELISDRPLETMLKEFERLKKEYPDRILIASIMEEYNKTAWEELIDRVEQTGVDALEINFSCPHGMPERRMGAAVGQDCVLLDEVCGWINAKATVPVWAKMTPNITDITEPARVSLKSGCEGISAINTIMSVMGIDMKTLRPEPCVEGYSTPGGYSYKAVRPIALAKVMNIAKMMKSEFSENHSLSGIGGVETGYDAAEFILLGSNTVQVCTGVMMHGYGHVKTLCAELQDFMKQHNFSTIEEFRGHSLQYFTTHTDLVKRQKAAVEQRKAEKRGLKSDKDWTGDGFVKETESMVSN
;
A
#
# COMPACT_ATOMS: atom_id res chain seq x y z
N MET A 1 72.74 4.66 13.98
CA MET A 1 72.70 3.48 13.09
C MET A 1 71.59 3.72 12.05
N LYS A 2 71.96 3.84 10.77
CA LYS A 2 71.06 4.10 9.62
C LYS A 2 70.13 2.91 9.36
N LEU A 3 68.89 3.14 8.91
CA LEU A 3 68.08 2.28 8.02
C LEU A 3 66.90 3.14 7.50
N LYS A 4 67.05 3.86 6.38
CA LYS A 4 66.74 3.53 4.97
C LYS A 4 65.23 3.42 4.62
N ASN A 5 64.79 4.44 3.89
CA ASN A 5 63.57 4.55 3.07
C ASN A 5 63.31 3.31 2.19
N ARG A 6 62.03 2.90 2.11
CA ARG A 6 61.42 2.20 0.96
C ARG A 6 60.09 2.89 0.61
N PRO A 7 59.78 3.13 -0.67
CA PRO A 7 58.51 3.71 -1.08
C PRO A 7 57.42 2.63 -1.15
N ILE A 8 56.22 2.97 -0.68
CA ILE A 8 55.01 2.17 -0.89
C ILE A 8 54.55 2.42 -2.32
N ILE A 9 54.60 1.38 -3.15
CA ILE A 9 54.01 1.36 -4.49
C ILE A 9 52.48 1.32 -4.32
N ARG A 10 51.80 2.42 -4.66
CA ARG A 10 50.36 2.40 -4.95
C ARG A 10 50.18 1.86 -6.36
N THR A 11 49.53 0.71 -6.48
CA THR A 11 49.09 0.15 -7.76
C THR A 11 47.99 1.04 -8.35
N HIS A 12 48.27 1.70 -9.48
CA HIS A 12 47.25 2.34 -10.32
C HIS A 12 46.52 1.25 -11.13
N SER A 13 45.28 0.93 -10.77
CA SER A 13 44.41 0.03 -11.54
C SER A 13 43.16 0.70 -12.12
N SER A 14 43.11 2.04 -12.20
CA SER A 14 41.90 2.78 -12.61
C SER A 14 41.92 3.40 -14.01
N LEU A 15 42.90 3.09 -14.88
CA LEU A 15 43.02 3.71 -16.21
C LEU A 15 42.77 2.78 -17.41
N LEU A 16 42.52 1.49 -17.19
CA LEU A 16 42.26 0.52 -18.26
C LEU A 16 40.84 0.57 -18.86
N PRO A 17 39.75 0.90 -18.13
CA PRO A 17 38.40 0.97 -18.73
C PRO A 17 38.23 2.17 -19.68
N SER A 18 38.93 3.27 -19.41
CA SER A 18 38.75 4.56 -20.10
C SER A 18 39.29 4.56 -21.53
N LEU A 19 40.41 3.86 -21.78
CA LEU A 19 41.01 3.73 -23.11
C LEU A 19 40.27 2.73 -24.02
N TYR A 20 39.59 1.73 -23.45
CA TYR A 20 38.79 0.77 -24.20
C TYR A 20 37.49 1.39 -24.71
N ILE A 21 36.85 2.22 -23.88
CA ILE A 21 35.62 2.94 -24.23
C ILE A 21 35.90 4.03 -25.28
N LEU A 22 37.05 4.71 -25.19
CA LEU A 22 37.44 5.71 -26.20
C LEU A 22 37.71 5.07 -27.57
N LYS A 23 38.36 3.90 -27.62
CA LYS A 23 38.57 3.13 -28.86
C LYS A 23 37.26 2.61 -29.46
N LEU A 24 36.30 2.20 -28.62
CA LEU A 24 34.96 1.83 -29.07
C LEU A 24 34.24 3.03 -29.68
N PHE A 25 34.36 4.22 -29.07
CA PHE A 25 33.77 5.46 -29.60
C PHE A 25 34.36 5.85 -30.96
N THR A 26 35.67 5.76 -31.16
CA THR A 26 36.31 6.09 -32.44
C THR A 26 35.91 5.10 -33.54
N LEU A 27 35.90 3.79 -33.25
CA LEU A 27 35.45 2.78 -34.21
C LEU A 27 33.96 2.95 -34.59
N PHE A 28 33.12 3.37 -33.63
CA PHE A 28 31.69 3.57 -33.88
C PHE A 28 31.41 4.86 -34.67
N PHE A 29 32.21 5.90 -34.45
CA PHE A 29 32.10 7.16 -35.19
C PHE A 29 32.50 6.99 -36.66
N ASP A 30 33.55 6.20 -36.94
CA ASP A 30 33.95 5.86 -38.31
C ASP A 30 32.94 4.96 -39.05
N LEU A 31 32.17 4.15 -38.31
CA LEU A 31 31.08 3.36 -38.86
C LEU A 31 29.89 4.22 -39.30
N ILE A 32 29.62 5.31 -38.57
CA ILE A 32 28.48 6.21 -38.80
C ILE A 32 28.77 7.22 -39.93
N THR A 33 30.01 7.70 -40.06
CA THR A 33 30.39 8.64 -41.13
C THR A 33 30.52 7.97 -42.49
N ASN A 34 30.82 6.67 -42.55
CA ASN A 34 30.96 5.91 -43.79
C ASN A 34 29.71 5.13 -44.24
N SER A 35 28.65 5.04 -43.42
CA SER A 35 27.43 4.32 -43.79
C SER A 35 26.30 5.29 -44.14
N HIS A 36 25.71 5.11 -45.32
CA HIS A 36 24.60 5.94 -45.82
C HIS A 36 23.36 5.83 -44.91
N ILE A 37 23.20 6.82 -44.02
CA ILE A 37 22.10 6.97 -43.04
C ILE A 37 20.69 7.06 -43.68
N SER A 38 20.58 7.16 -45.01
CA SER A 38 19.30 7.29 -45.72
C SER A 38 18.44 6.02 -45.80
N ARG A 39 18.92 4.86 -45.33
CA ARG A 39 18.22 3.56 -45.47
C ARG A 39 17.45 3.05 -44.23
N TYR A 40 17.42 3.78 -43.12
CA TYR A 40 16.72 3.32 -41.90
C TYR A 40 15.40 4.09 -41.64
N PRO A 41 14.34 3.40 -41.15
CA PRO A 41 13.06 4.03 -40.85
C PRO A 41 13.17 5.08 -39.74
N LYS A 42 12.51 6.23 -39.94
CA LYS A 42 12.67 7.46 -39.13
C LYS A 42 12.49 7.25 -37.62
N HIS A 43 11.63 6.34 -37.19
CA HIS A 43 11.41 6.02 -35.77
C HIS A 43 12.64 5.39 -35.09
N PHE A 44 13.46 4.64 -35.81
CA PHE A 44 14.65 4.01 -35.25
C PHE A 44 15.73 5.06 -34.93
N VAL A 45 15.85 6.08 -35.78
CA VAL A 45 16.77 7.20 -35.60
C VAL A 45 16.36 8.07 -34.40
N THR A 46 15.05 8.30 -34.21
CA THR A 46 14.54 9.10 -33.09
C THR A 46 14.74 8.43 -31.73
N CYS A 47 14.45 7.13 -31.61
CA CYS A 47 14.68 6.40 -30.36
C CYS A 47 16.18 6.31 -30.02
N TYR A 48 17.04 6.14 -31.02
CA TYR A 48 18.48 6.02 -30.80
C TYR A 48 19.14 7.34 -30.38
N LEU A 49 18.67 8.47 -30.93
CA LEU A 49 19.12 9.81 -30.52
C LEU A 49 18.66 10.16 -29.10
N LEU A 50 17.48 9.69 -28.68
CA LEU A 50 17.00 9.83 -27.31
C LEU A 50 17.87 9.03 -26.32
N SER A 51 18.23 7.79 -26.65
CA SER A 51 19.13 6.97 -25.84
C SER A 51 20.53 7.60 -25.71
N LEU A 52 21.06 8.17 -26.80
CA LEU A 52 22.34 8.88 -26.79
C LEU A 52 22.29 10.16 -25.94
N SER A 53 21.18 10.89 -25.98
CA SER A 53 20.99 12.09 -25.14
C SER A 53 20.96 11.73 -23.64
N GLN A 54 20.47 10.54 -23.30
CA GLN A 54 20.38 10.05 -21.93
C GLN A 54 21.76 9.60 -21.40
N ILE A 55 22.56 8.95 -22.25
CA ILE A 55 23.96 8.60 -21.94
C ILE A 55 24.83 9.86 -21.77
N ILE A 56 24.60 10.89 -22.60
CA ILE A 56 25.33 12.18 -22.49
C ILE A 56 24.92 12.94 -21.21
N LEU A 57 23.66 12.82 -20.77
CA LEU A 57 23.19 13.42 -19.51
C LEU A 57 23.80 12.73 -18.28
N GLU A 58 23.94 11.40 -18.29
CA GLU A 58 24.50 10.64 -17.17
C GLU A 58 26.01 10.87 -16.97
N PHE A 59 26.74 11.27 -18.01
CA PHE A 59 28.18 11.59 -17.91
C PHE A 59 28.48 13.04 -17.49
N HIS A 60 27.48 13.87 -17.22
CA HIS A 60 27.64 15.27 -16.80
C HIS A 60 27.96 15.45 -15.30
N VAL A 61 28.71 14.50 -14.72
CA VAL A 61 29.36 14.64 -13.40
C VAL A 61 30.84 14.31 -13.52
N SER A 62 31.55 14.96 -14.43
CA SER A 62 32.99 15.24 -14.31
C SER A 62 33.40 16.25 -15.38
N SER A 63 34.19 17.25 -14.99
CA SER A 63 34.51 18.41 -15.82
C SER A 63 35.52 18.11 -16.94
N LEU A 64 35.59 19.08 -17.88
CA LEU A 64 36.46 19.23 -19.06
C LEU A 64 35.92 18.68 -20.39
N ILE A 65 35.41 19.60 -21.24
CA ILE A 65 35.89 19.89 -22.61
C ILE A 65 34.98 20.98 -23.21
N THR A 66 35.54 22.19 -23.37
CA THR A 66 34.91 23.35 -24.01
C THR A 66 35.37 23.41 -25.47
N SER A 67 34.45 23.19 -26.43
CA SER A 67 34.45 23.84 -27.77
C SER A 67 33.40 23.30 -28.76
N ALA A 68 32.67 22.20 -28.50
CA ALA A 68 31.71 21.64 -29.48
C ALA A 68 30.22 21.89 -29.17
N ILE A 69 29.88 22.51 -28.04
CA ILE A 69 28.50 22.61 -27.53
C ILE A 69 27.61 23.62 -28.29
N PRO A 70 28.09 24.77 -28.80
CA PRO A 70 27.21 25.76 -29.44
C PRO A 70 26.60 25.30 -30.77
N ARG A 71 27.27 24.41 -31.51
CA ARG A 71 26.78 23.93 -32.82
C ARG A 71 25.67 22.89 -32.70
N LEU A 72 25.71 22.06 -31.66
CA LEU A 72 24.69 21.02 -31.42
C LEU A 72 23.37 21.61 -30.92
N PHE A 73 23.45 22.65 -30.07
CA PHE A 73 22.27 23.36 -29.56
C PHE A 73 21.51 24.10 -30.67
N SER A 74 22.24 24.67 -31.64
CA SER A 74 21.65 25.38 -32.78
C SER A 74 20.89 24.44 -33.74
N LEU A 75 21.37 23.21 -33.95
CA LEU A 75 20.65 22.20 -34.75
C LEU A 75 19.37 21.69 -34.08
N ILE A 76 19.37 21.54 -32.75
CA ILE A 76 18.21 21.07 -31.98
C ILE A 76 17.11 22.14 -31.99
N MET A 77 17.45 23.41 -31.79
CA MET A 77 16.49 24.52 -31.81
C MET A 77 15.88 24.75 -33.21
N ALA A 78 16.65 24.54 -34.28
CA ALA A 78 16.13 24.61 -35.65
C ALA A 78 15.09 23.52 -35.95
N SER A 79 15.21 22.34 -35.34
CA SER A 79 14.26 21.22 -35.50
C SER A 79 12.94 21.44 -34.76
N MET A 80 12.97 22.11 -33.61
CA MET A 80 11.76 22.40 -32.82
C MET A 80 10.93 23.54 -33.40
N SER A 81 11.57 24.55 -34.01
CA SER A 81 10.85 25.66 -34.67
C SER A 81 10.07 25.20 -35.92
N PHE A 82 10.49 24.12 -36.57
CA PHE A 82 9.77 23.57 -37.74
C PHE A 82 8.53 22.75 -37.34
N ALA A 83 8.48 22.22 -36.12
CA ALA A 83 7.36 21.42 -35.61
C ALA A 83 6.21 22.27 -35.05
N LEU A 84 6.49 23.48 -34.55
CA LEU A 84 5.50 24.36 -33.90
C LEU A 84 4.69 25.24 -34.87
N ASN A 85 5.12 25.42 -36.11
CA ASN A 85 4.42 26.25 -37.11
C ASN A 85 3.35 25.52 -37.95
N ARG A 86 2.92 24.31 -37.55
CA ARG A 86 1.82 23.57 -38.22
C ARG A 86 0.55 23.36 -37.39
N PHE A 87 0.47 23.96 -36.19
CA PHE A 87 -0.72 23.87 -35.34
C PHE A 87 -1.19 25.26 -34.89
N SER A 88 -1.62 26.09 -35.84
CA SER A 88 -2.40 27.29 -35.55
C SER A 88 -3.30 27.64 -36.74
N GLY A 89 -4.53 27.15 -36.69
CA GLY A 89 -5.54 27.50 -37.69
C GLY A 89 -6.78 26.62 -37.58
N LEU A 90 -7.73 27.03 -36.73
CA LEU A 90 -9.13 27.29 -37.11
C LEU A 90 -9.95 27.55 -35.83
N SER A 91 -10.46 28.77 -35.72
CA SER A 91 -11.54 29.19 -34.82
C SER A 91 -12.68 29.66 -35.70
N SER A 92 -13.90 29.14 -35.53
CA SER A 92 -15.11 29.91 -35.80
C SER A 92 -16.31 29.37 -35.01
N LYS A 93 -17.15 30.33 -34.61
CA LYS A 93 -18.31 30.26 -33.73
C LYS A 93 -19.51 29.56 -34.39
N THR A 94 -20.32 28.84 -33.62
CA THR A 94 -21.77 28.84 -33.84
C THR A 94 -22.50 28.55 -32.52
N THR A 95 -23.32 29.50 -32.10
CA THR A 95 -24.27 29.44 -30.99
C THR A 95 -25.60 28.92 -31.51
N LEU A 96 -26.20 27.93 -30.85
CA LEU A 96 -27.63 27.62 -30.95
C LEU A 96 -28.17 27.34 -29.55
N SER A 97 -29.11 28.19 -29.15
CA SER A 97 -29.96 28.10 -27.96
C SER A 97 -31.14 27.16 -28.23
N ALA A 98 -31.51 26.36 -27.24
CA ALA A 98 -32.83 25.74 -27.17
C ALA A 98 -33.32 25.77 -25.72
N ASP A 99 -34.37 26.55 -25.52
CA ASP A 99 -35.14 26.68 -24.29
C ASP A 99 -35.95 25.40 -23.99
N PHE A 100 -36.12 25.07 -22.71
CA PHE A 100 -37.08 24.07 -22.26
C PHE A 100 -37.77 24.58 -20.99
N ASP A 101 -39.07 24.89 -21.10
CA ASP A 101 -39.97 25.29 -20.01
C ASP A 101 -41.00 24.16 -19.75
N PRO A 102 -41.38 23.86 -18.50
CA PRO A 102 -42.09 22.64 -18.13
C PRO A 102 -43.58 22.90 -17.91
N SER A 103 -44.45 22.23 -18.65
CA SER A 103 -45.81 21.94 -18.16
C SER A 103 -46.51 20.88 -19.01
N THR A 104 -46.92 19.78 -18.38
CA THR A 104 -48.26 19.18 -18.54
C THR A 104 -48.38 17.92 -17.66
N ARG A 105 -49.18 18.04 -16.59
CA ARG A 105 -49.69 16.91 -15.82
C ARG A 105 -50.70 16.15 -16.68
N ARG A 106 -50.55 14.83 -16.83
CA ARG A 106 -51.67 13.91 -17.06
C ARG A 106 -51.49 12.65 -16.22
N SER A 107 -52.44 12.46 -15.31
CA SER A 107 -52.63 11.29 -14.47
C SER A 107 -53.13 10.10 -15.28
N PHE A 108 -52.41 8.99 -15.26
CA PHE A 108 -52.91 7.67 -15.67
C PHE A 108 -52.74 6.72 -14.48
N LEU A 109 -53.85 6.18 -13.99
CA LEU A 109 -53.87 5.10 -13.01
C LEU A 109 -53.58 3.77 -13.74
N PRO A 110 -52.70 2.89 -13.23
CA PRO A 110 -52.59 1.52 -13.71
C PRO A 110 -53.52 0.57 -12.93
N PRO A 111 -53.92 -0.56 -13.52
CA PRO A 111 -54.86 -1.50 -12.93
C PRO A 111 -54.22 -2.37 -11.84
N THR A 112 -55.04 -2.75 -10.86
CA THR A 112 -54.80 -3.68 -9.77
C THR A 112 -54.04 -4.94 -10.21
N ARG A 113 -52.81 -5.13 -9.70
CA ARG A 113 -52.10 -6.42 -9.72
C ARG A 113 -52.38 -7.17 -8.42
N VAL A 114 -52.91 -8.38 -8.56
CA VAL A 114 -53.01 -9.38 -7.50
C VAL A 114 -51.60 -9.70 -7.00
N GLY A 115 -51.35 -9.47 -5.71
CA GLY A 115 -50.04 -9.69 -5.09
C GLY A 115 -49.74 -11.18 -4.95
N LEU A 116 -48.78 -11.67 -5.75
CA LEU A 116 -48.09 -12.92 -5.46
C LEU A 116 -47.07 -12.63 -4.34
N LYS A 117 -47.39 -13.03 -3.11
CA LYS A 117 -46.39 -13.07 -2.03
C LYS A 117 -45.43 -14.22 -2.33
N ILE A 118 -44.30 -13.90 -2.94
CA ILE A 118 -43.11 -14.75 -2.83
C ILE A 118 -42.63 -14.54 -1.39
N SER A 119 -42.83 -15.53 -0.53
CA SER A 119 -42.08 -15.59 0.72
C SER A 119 -40.63 -15.87 0.35
N SER A 120 -39.81 -14.82 0.21
CA SER A 120 -38.37 -14.99 0.32
C SER A 120 -38.15 -15.59 1.70
N ALA A 121 -37.65 -16.83 1.75
CA ALA A 121 -36.98 -17.30 2.95
C ALA A 121 -36.01 -16.18 3.32
N ALA A 122 -36.10 -15.66 4.54
CA ALA A 122 -35.16 -14.63 4.98
C ALA A 122 -33.77 -15.28 4.93
N GLU A 123 -33.00 -14.95 3.88
CA GLU A 123 -31.58 -15.27 3.86
C GLU A 123 -31.00 -14.63 5.11
N SER A 124 -30.48 -15.47 6.00
CA SER A 124 -29.83 -15.00 7.22
C SER A 124 -28.70 -14.07 6.82
N GLU A 125 -28.65 -12.90 7.45
CA GLU A 125 -27.59 -11.92 7.18
C GLU A 125 -26.21 -12.57 7.36
N PRO A 126 -25.22 -12.30 6.48
CA PRO A 126 -23.89 -12.89 6.61
C PRO A 126 -23.24 -12.57 7.96
N ASP A 127 -22.58 -13.56 8.55
CA ASP A 127 -21.91 -13.44 9.83
C ASP A 127 -20.53 -12.79 9.66
N LEU A 128 -20.35 -11.64 10.29
CA LEU A 128 -19.08 -10.92 10.32
C LEU A 128 -18.16 -11.37 11.46
N SER A 129 -18.64 -12.20 12.39
CA SER A 129 -17.86 -12.59 13.55
C SER A 129 -16.57 -13.33 13.15
N VAL A 130 -15.48 -13.06 13.88
CA VAL A 130 -14.18 -13.70 13.64
C VAL A 130 -13.55 -14.14 14.95
N THR A 131 -12.80 -15.24 14.91
CA THR A 131 -11.93 -15.68 16.01
C THR A 131 -10.49 -15.69 15.53
N VAL A 132 -9.63 -14.87 16.12
CA VAL A 132 -8.25 -14.68 15.65
C VAL A 132 -7.30 -14.80 16.83
N ASN A 133 -6.39 -15.77 16.80
CA ASN A 133 -5.50 -16.13 17.92
C ASN A 133 -6.27 -16.30 19.25
N GLY A 134 -7.47 -16.89 19.22
CA GLY A 134 -8.33 -17.08 20.39
C GLY A 134 -9.20 -15.87 20.76
N LEU A 135 -8.99 -14.71 20.13
CA LEU A 135 -9.74 -13.48 20.37
C LEU A 135 -11.04 -13.50 19.55
N LYS A 136 -12.18 -13.46 20.22
CA LYS A 136 -13.50 -13.44 19.56
C LYS A 136 -13.96 -12.00 19.35
N MET A 137 -14.19 -11.62 18.10
CA MET A 137 -14.62 -10.27 17.70
C MET A 137 -15.97 -10.35 16.98
N PRO A 138 -16.89 -9.41 17.22
CA PRO A 138 -18.20 -9.38 16.54
C PRO A 138 -18.11 -9.02 15.05
N ASN A 139 -16.98 -8.48 14.60
CA ASN A 139 -16.68 -8.12 13.21
C ASN A 139 -15.16 -8.00 13.03
N PRO A 140 -14.62 -8.00 11.79
CA PRO A 140 -13.17 -7.97 11.57
C PRO A 140 -12.54 -6.58 11.70
N PHE A 141 -13.31 -5.53 12.03
CA PHE A 141 -12.81 -4.16 12.05
C PHE A 141 -12.16 -3.81 13.39
N VAL A 142 -10.92 -3.36 13.32
CA VAL A 142 -10.09 -3.07 14.49
C VAL A 142 -9.66 -1.60 14.46
N ILE A 143 -9.72 -0.88 15.59
CA ILE A 143 -9.07 0.44 15.66
C ILE A 143 -7.56 0.24 15.61
N GLY A 144 -6.90 0.81 14.60
CA GLY A 144 -5.45 0.77 14.51
C GLY A 144 -4.79 1.73 15.51
N SER A 145 -3.65 1.31 16.10
CA SER A 145 -2.86 2.13 17.02
C SER A 145 -2.52 3.51 16.41
N GLY A 146 -2.98 4.57 17.06
CA GLY A 146 -2.90 5.94 16.55
C GLY A 146 -3.81 6.90 17.33
N PRO A 147 -4.08 8.11 16.79
CA PRO A 147 -4.95 9.10 17.45
C PRO A 147 -6.30 8.56 17.96
N PRO A 148 -6.97 7.62 17.25
CA PRO A 148 -8.24 7.05 17.71
C PRO A 148 -8.17 6.16 18.97
N GLY A 149 -6.97 5.80 19.44
CA GLY A 149 -6.75 4.93 20.62
C GLY A 149 -5.97 5.61 21.75
N THR A 150 -6.01 6.94 21.84
CA THR A 150 -5.11 7.73 22.72
C THR A 150 -5.50 7.78 24.19
N ASN A 151 -6.75 7.52 24.53
CA ASN A 151 -7.25 7.56 25.91
C ASN A 151 -8.53 6.76 26.11
N TYR A 152 -8.90 6.55 27.37
CA TYR A 152 -10.13 5.89 27.79
C TYR A 152 -11.36 6.37 27.02
N THR A 153 -11.58 7.68 26.90
CA THR A 153 -12.80 8.23 26.30
C THR A 153 -12.97 7.80 24.85
N VAL A 154 -11.89 7.85 24.06
CA VAL A 154 -11.95 7.46 22.64
C VAL A 154 -12.02 5.96 22.44
N MET A 155 -11.28 5.19 23.24
CA MET A 155 -11.33 3.73 23.20
C MET A 155 -12.72 3.20 23.62
N LYS A 156 -13.30 3.77 24.68
CA LYS A 156 -14.68 3.49 25.10
C LYS A 156 -15.66 3.81 23.96
N ARG A 157 -15.49 4.95 23.29
CA ARG A 157 -16.36 5.34 22.18
C ARG A 157 -16.30 4.32 21.04
N ALA A 158 -15.13 3.77 20.73
CA ALA A 158 -15.01 2.72 19.72
C ALA A 158 -15.80 1.45 20.13
N PHE A 159 -15.69 1.00 21.38
CA PHE A 159 -16.50 -0.13 21.84
C PHE A 159 -18.01 0.15 21.82
N ASP A 160 -18.44 1.34 22.22
CA ASP A 160 -19.85 1.76 22.18
C ASP A 160 -20.41 1.77 20.74
N GLU A 161 -19.59 2.07 19.74
CA GLU A 161 -19.99 2.08 18.34
C GLU A 161 -19.98 0.69 17.68
N GLY A 162 -19.40 -0.30 18.34
CA GLY A 162 -19.40 -1.70 17.89
C GLY A 162 -18.14 -2.14 17.14
N TRP A 163 -17.00 -1.47 17.34
CA TRP A 163 -15.72 -1.94 16.81
C TRP A 163 -15.37 -3.34 17.35
N GLY A 164 -14.79 -4.18 16.49
CA GLY A 164 -14.44 -5.57 16.80
C GLY A 164 -13.34 -5.67 17.86
N ALA A 165 -12.31 -4.82 17.75
CA ALA A 165 -11.27 -4.64 18.76
C ALA A 165 -10.73 -3.21 18.73
N VAL A 166 -10.02 -2.84 19.80
CA VAL A 166 -9.30 -1.56 19.87
C VAL A 166 -7.84 -1.81 20.16
N ILE A 167 -6.95 -1.28 19.31
CA ILE A 167 -5.52 -1.21 19.61
C ILE A 167 -5.21 0.17 20.19
N ALA A 168 -4.78 0.21 21.45
CA ALA A 168 -4.39 1.44 22.11
C ALA A 168 -3.18 2.08 21.42
N LYS A 169 -3.05 3.42 21.54
CA LYS A 169 -1.86 4.14 21.10
C LYS A 169 -0.63 3.56 21.78
N THR A 170 0.45 3.39 21.03
CA THR A 170 1.70 2.79 21.52
C THR A 170 2.21 3.46 22.80
N VAL A 171 2.48 2.67 23.83
CA VAL A 171 3.06 3.11 25.12
C VAL A 171 4.48 2.58 25.32
N SER A 172 5.24 3.26 26.17
CA SER A 172 6.59 2.90 26.64
C SER A 172 6.68 3.12 28.16
N LEU A 173 7.76 2.66 28.81
CA LEU A 173 7.97 2.86 30.24
C LEU A 173 8.13 4.34 30.61
N ASP A 174 8.93 5.06 29.83
CA ASP A 174 9.26 6.47 30.05
C ASP A 174 8.66 7.33 28.94
N ALA A 175 7.50 7.91 29.23
CA ALA A 175 6.79 8.80 28.32
C ALA A 175 7.38 10.22 28.29
N ASP A 176 8.19 10.62 29.29
CA ASP A 176 8.77 11.97 29.36
C ASP A 176 9.84 12.17 28.27
N LYS A 177 10.38 11.07 27.74
CA LYS A 177 11.25 11.04 26.55
C LYS A 177 10.52 11.40 25.26
N VAL A 178 9.19 11.43 25.25
CA VAL A 178 8.36 11.57 24.05
C VAL A 178 7.73 12.97 24.03
N ILE A 179 8.21 13.82 23.14
CA ILE A 179 7.71 15.19 23.00
C ILE A 179 7.13 15.38 21.61
N ASN A 180 5.80 15.40 21.52
CA ASN A 180 5.11 15.69 20.27
C ASN A 180 5.14 17.19 19.96
N VAL A 181 5.34 17.50 18.68
CA VAL A 181 5.31 18.87 18.15
C VAL A 181 3.93 19.22 17.56
N THR A 182 3.68 20.50 17.31
CA THR A 182 2.47 20.99 16.63
C THR A 182 2.84 22.15 15.70
N PRO A 183 2.32 22.20 14.45
CA PRO A 183 1.46 21.21 13.79
C PRO A 183 2.25 19.94 13.42
N ARG A 184 1.58 18.77 13.51
CA ARG A 184 2.20 17.45 13.22
C ARG A 184 1.54 16.67 12.09
N TYR A 185 0.61 17.29 11.37
CA TYR A 185 -0.07 16.65 10.24
C TYR A 185 -0.08 17.53 9.00
N ALA A 186 0.06 16.90 7.85
CA ALA A 186 -0.15 17.51 6.55
C ALA A 186 -1.03 16.60 5.68
N ARG A 187 -1.66 17.17 4.64
CA ARG A 187 -2.68 16.49 3.83
C ARG A 187 -2.36 16.60 2.36
N LEU A 188 -2.44 15.48 1.63
CA LEU A 188 -2.44 15.47 0.17
C LEU A 188 -3.89 15.52 -0.32
N ARG A 189 -4.14 16.34 -1.33
CA ARG A 189 -5.47 16.46 -1.95
C ARG A 189 -5.41 16.14 -3.44
N THR A 190 -6.55 15.79 -4.03
CA THR A 190 -6.66 15.45 -5.47
C THR A 190 -6.45 16.64 -6.41
N GLY A 191 -6.71 17.86 -5.94
CA GLY A 191 -6.43 19.09 -6.68
C GLY A 191 -5.03 19.64 -6.43
N SER A 192 -4.72 20.78 -7.05
CA SER A 192 -3.52 21.54 -6.75
C SER A 192 -3.39 21.79 -5.23
N ASN A 193 -2.19 21.54 -4.70
CA ASN A 193 -1.87 21.71 -3.28
C ASN A 193 -2.34 23.10 -2.79
N GLY A 194 -3.22 23.11 -1.78
CA GLY A 194 -3.81 24.33 -1.22
C GLY A 194 -5.28 24.60 -1.57
N SER A 195 -5.90 23.84 -2.48
CA SER A 195 -7.36 23.93 -2.69
C SER A 195 -8.11 23.29 -1.53
N ALA A 196 -8.80 24.09 -0.70
CA ALA A 196 -9.59 23.60 0.43
C ALA A 196 -10.83 22.77 0.01
N LYS A 197 -11.19 22.77 -1.29
CA LYS A 197 -12.41 22.14 -1.83
C LYS A 197 -12.20 20.76 -2.46
N THR A 198 -10.99 20.19 -2.41
CA THR A 198 -10.70 18.89 -3.03
C THR A 198 -10.47 17.80 -2.00
N ASP A 199 -10.82 16.58 -2.37
CA ASP A 199 -10.79 15.41 -1.49
C ASP A 199 -9.38 15.15 -0.97
N VAL A 200 -9.28 14.86 0.32
CA VAL A 200 -8.05 14.36 0.92
C VAL A 200 -7.85 12.92 0.44
N ILE A 201 -6.66 12.61 -0.05
CA ILE A 201 -6.28 11.26 -0.49
C ILE A 201 -5.07 10.73 0.25
N GLY A 202 -4.31 11.62 0.90
CA GLY A 202 -3.12 11.27 1.65
C GLY A 202 -3.03 12.06 2.93
N TRP A 203 -2.46 11.44 3.95
CA TRP A 203 -2.25 12.05 5.25
C TRP A 203 -0.84 11.72 5.74
N GLN A 204 -0.08 12.74 6.09
CA GLN A 204 1.25 12.57 6.69
C GLN A 204 1.18 12.97 8.16
N ASN A 205 1.85 12.20 9.02
CA ASN A 205 2.09 12.56 10.41
C ASN A 205 3.58 12.57 10.75
N ILE A 206 3.99 13.46 11.66
CA ILE A 206 5.26 13.42 12.38
C ILE A 206 5.01 13.20 13.88
N GLU A 207 3.96 12.43 14.20
CA GLU A 207 3.53 12.16 15.58
C GLU A 207 4.22 10.92 16.13
N LEU A 208 4.79 11.02 17.32
CA LEU A 208 5.49 9.93 18.01
C LEU A 208 4.50 8.93 18.65
N ILE A 209 5.01 8.07 19.55
CA ILE A 209 4.20 7.25 20.44
C ILE A 209 3.44 8.11 21.47
N SER A 210 2.72 7.50 22.40
CA SER A 210 2.03 8.23 23.48
C SER A 210 3.02 9.06 24.31
N ASP A 211 2.70 10.33 24.51
CA ASP A 211 3.37 11.23 25.47
C ASP A 211 2.65 11.24 26.83
N ARG A 212 1.63 10.38 27.00
CA ARG A 212 0.92 10.22 28.27
C ARG A 212 1.66 9.25 29.20
N PRO A 213 1.76 9.54 30.51
CA PRO A 213 2.41 8.64 31.46
C PRO A 213 1.83 7.24 31.43
N LEU A 214 2.69 6.22 31.45
CA LEU A 214 2.28 4.81 31.41
C LEU A 214 1.24 4.49 32.48
N GLU A 215 1.44 4.94 33.72
CA GLU A 215 0.50 4.77 34.84
C GLU A 215 -0.91 5.28 34.55
N THR A 216 -1.05 6.32 33.73
CA THR A 216 -2.37 6.82 33.34
C THR A 216 -3.01 5.85 32.34
N MET A 217 -2.24 5.39 31.35
CA MET A 217 -2.71 4.43 30.35
C MET A 217 -3.10 3.09 30.99
N LEU A 218 -2.31 2.57 31.93
CA LEU A 218 -2.59 1.31 32.63
C LEU A 218 -3.93 1.35 33.38
N LYS A 219 -4.18 2.43 34.15
CA LYS A 219 -5.46 2.64 34.85
C LYS A 219 -6.64 2.73 33.89
N GLU A 220 -6.44 3.32 32.72
CA GLU A 220 -7.47 3.41 31.68
C GLU A 220 -7.74 2.06 31.02
N PHE A 221 -6.72 1.22 30.81
CA PHE A 221 -6.86 -0.15 30.31
C PHE A 221 -7.65 -1.02 31.30
N GLU A 222 -7.26 -1.03 32.57
CA GLU A 222 -7.96 -1.75 33.64
C GLU A 222 -9.44 -1.34 33.71
N ARG A 223 -9.70 -0.03 33.65
CA ARG A 223 -11.05 0.51 33.67
C ARG A 223 -11.86 0.03 32.46
N LEU A 224 -11.28 0.09 31.25
CA LEU A 224 -11.95 -0.40 30.04
C LEU A 224 -12.26 -1.88 30.14
N LYS A 225 -11.30 -2.72 30.53
CA LYS A 225 -11.50 -4.16 30.65
C LYS A 225 -12.52 -4.54 31.71
N LYS A 226 -12.61 -3.76 32.80
CA LYS A 226 -13.67 -3.93 33.81
C LYS A 226 -15.07 -3.58 33.29
N GLU A 227 -15.19 -2.51 32.51
CA GLU A 227 -16.48 -2.06 31.96
C GLU A 227 -16.91 -2.87 30.71
N TYR A 228 -15.96 -3.41 29.96
CA TYR A 228 -16.15 -4.14 28.71
C TYR A 228 -15.37 -5.47 28.70
N PRO A 229 -15.72 -6.43 29.58
CA PRO A 229 -14.97 -7.69 29.71
C PRO A 229 -14.94 -8.49 28.41
N ASP A 230 -16.02 -8.45 27.63
CA ASP A 230 -16.18 -9.19 26.37
C ASP A 230 -15.58 -8.48 25.14
N ARG A 231 -15.01 -7.27 25.31
CA ARG A 231 -14.41 -6.51 24.20
C ARG A 231 -12.90 -6.69 24.20
N ILE A 232 -12.35 -6.82 22.99
CA ILE A 232 -10.92 -7.05 22.79
C ILE A 232 -10.16 -5.71 22.83
N LEU A 233 -9.31 -5.55 23.84
CA LEU A 233 -8.36 -4.45 23.96
C LEU A 233 -6.94 -4.99 23.75
N ILE A 234 -6.25 -4.44 22.76
CA ILE A 234 -4.87 -4.79 22.43
C ILE A 234 -3.98 -3.61 22.83
N ALA A 235 -2.96 -3.86 23.65
CA ALA A 235 -1.99 -2.82 23.98
C ALA A 235 -0.90 -2.76 22.92
N SER A 236 -0.77 -1.62 22.24
CA SER A 236 0.42 -1.38 21.43
C SER A 236 1.58 -0.96 22.32
N ILE A 237 2.74 -1.59 22.19
CA ILE A 237 3.92 -1.30 23.00
C ILE A 237 5.19 -1.12 22.16
N MET A 238 6.11 -0.29 22.66
CA MET A 238 7.43 -0.06 22.05
C MET A 238 8.42 0.34 23.13
N GLU A 239 9.60 -0.28 23.15
CA GLU A 239 10.65 0.04 24.10
C GLU A 239 12.05 0.02 23.44
N GLU A 240 13.02 0.68 24.09
CA GLU A 240 14.44 0.66 23.71
C GLU A 240 14.97 -0.78 23.63
N TYR A 241 16.10 -0.99 22.94
CA TYR A 241 16.75 -2.30 22.86
C TYR A 241 17.34 -2.72 24.23
N ASN A 242 16.46 -3.14 25.12
CA ASN A 242 16.76 -3.49 26.50
C ASN A 242 15.76 -4.56 26.97
N LYS A 243 16.26 -5.78 27.15
CA LYS A 243 15.43 -6.93 27.53
C LYS A 243 14.61 -6.67 28.80
N THR A 244 15.24 -6.17 29.86
CA THR A 244 14.56 -5.92 31.15
C THR A 244 13.45 -4.89 31.03
N ALA A 245 13.66 -3.84 30.22
CA ALA A 245 12.63 -2.83 29.96
C ALA A 245 11.43 -3.40 29.18
N TRP A 246 11.68 -4.24 28.16
CA TRP A 246 10.62 -4.97 27.47
C TRP A 246 9.85 -5.89 28.41
N GLU A 247 10.55 -6.67 29.24
CA GLU A 247 9.93 -7.60 30.18
C GLU A 247 9.08 -6.87 31.23
N GLU A 248 9.56 -5.75 31.77
CA GLU A 248 8.80 -4.91 32.70
C GLU A 248 7.54 -4.31 32.06
N LEU A 249 7.68 -3.79 30.84
CA LEU A 249 6.55 -3.18 30.12
C LEU A 249 5.46 -4.21 29.84
N ILE A 250 5.83 -5.41 29.39
CA ILE A 250 4.90 -6.52 29.16
C ILE A 250 4.20 -6.90 30.46
N ASP A 251 4.94 -7.11 31.55
CA ASP A 251 4.35 -7.46 32.86
C ASP A 251 3.29 -6.46 33.30
N ARG A 252 3.63 -5.18 33.25
CA ARG A 252 2.75 -4.10 33.73
C ARG A 252 1.52 -3.95 32.84
N VAL A 253 1.67 -4.11 31.53
CA VAL A 253 0.58 -4.02 30.58
C VAL A 253 -0.36 -5.22 30.69
N GLU A 254 0.16 -6.45 30.75
CA GLU A 254 -0.66 -7.66 30.88
C GLU A 254 -1.45 -7.69 32.20
N GLN A 255 -0.89 -7.15 33.29
CA GLN A 255 -1.60 -7.02 34.57
C GLN A 255 -2.91 -6.21 34.49
N THR A 256 -3.06 -5.37 33.46
CA THR A 256 -4.31 -4.61 33.23
C THR A 256 -5.44 -5.44 32.65
N GLY A 257 -5.17 -6.68 32.22
CA GLY A 257 -6.13 -7.59 31.61
C GLY A 257 -6.37 -7.35 30.12
N VAL A 258 -5.44 -6.72 29.41
CA VAL A 258 -5.46 -6.63 27.95
C VAL A 258 -5.46 -8.03 27.32
N ASP A 259 -6.09 -8.17 26.17
CA ASP A 259 -6.33 -9.47 25.55
C ASP A 259 -5.21 -9.90 24.60
N ALA A 260 -4.39 -8.95 24.14
CA ALA A 260 -3.24 -9.18 23.26
C ALA A 260 -2.27 -8.00 23.29
N LEU A 261 -1.09 -8.19 22.71
CA LEU A 261 -0.08 -7.15 22.49
C LEU A 261 0.11 -6.87 20.99
N GLU A 262 0.25 -5.60 20.61
CA GLU A 262 0.73 -5.21 19.27
C GLU A 262 2.13 -4.56 19.38
N ILE A 263 3.16 -5.26 18.96
CA ILE A 263 4.54 -4.77 19.06
C ILE A 263 4.85 -3.85 17.89
N ASN A 264 5.11 -2.58 18.21
CA ASN A 264 5.36 -1.56 17.20
C ASN A 264 6.85 -1.54 16.79
N PHE A 265 7.22 -2.41 15.85
CA PHE A 265 8.55 -2.41 15.20
C PHE A 265 8.66 -1.42 14.05
N SER A 266 7.79 -0.41 13.98
CA SER A 266 7.49 0.21 12.68
C SER A 266 7.33 1.71 12.67
N CYS A 267 7.56 2.41 13.79
CA CYS A 267 7.56 3.87 13.79
C CYS A 267 8.67 4.37 12.84
N PRO A 268 8.34 4.99 11.69
CA PRO A 268 9.34 5.28 10.65
C PRO A 268 10.18 6.52 10.96
N HIS A 269 9.69 7.36 11.86
CA HIS A 269 10.31 8.63 12.28
C HIS A 269 10.58 8.68 13.80
N GLY A 270 10.15 7.66 14.54
CA GLY A 270 10.18 7.64 16.00
C GLY A 270 11.56 7.27 16.52
N MET A 271 12.33 8.30 16.87
CA MET A 271 13.64 8.20 17.51
C MET A 271 14.60 7.15 16.89
N PRO A 272 14.88 7.18 15.57
CA PRO A 272 15.81 6.23 14.94
C PRO A 272 17.18 6.17 15.63
N GLU A 273 17.64 7.30 16.18
CA GLU A 273 18.89 7.44 16.94
C GLU A 273 18.95 6.58 18.20
N ARG A 274 17.81 6.09 18.70
CA ARG A 274 17.71 5.24 19.89
C ARG A 274 17.54 3.74 19.57
N ARG A 275 17.63 3.36 18.29
CA ARG A 275 17.44 1.97 17.80
C ARG A 275 16.11 1.36 18.24
N MET A 276 15.02 2.08 18.00
CA MET A 276 13.65 1.66 18.29
C MET A 276 12.79 1.65 17.01
N GLY A 277 11.60 1.05 17.09
CA GLY A 277 10.62 1.10 16.01
C GLY A 277 11.17 0.51 14.70
N ALA A 278 11.08 1.27 13.60
CA ALA A 278 11.50 0.81 12.28
C ALA A 278 12.99 0.44 12.18
N ALA A 279 13.85 0.97 13.06
CA ALA A 279 15.25 0.56 13.11
C ALA A 279 15.40 -0.92 13.51
N VAL A 280 14.52 -1.43 14.39
CA VAL A 280 14.45 -2.85 14.74
C VAL A 280 13.69 -3.62 13.65
N GLY A 281 12.56 -3.09 13.16
CA GLY A 281 11.74 -3.78 12.14
C GLY A 281 12.40 -3.94 10.76
N GLN A 282 13.52 -3.28 10.50
CA GLN A 282 14.32 -3.43 9.28
C GLN A 282 15.55 -4.34 9.48
N ASP A 283 15.90 -4.67 10.72
CA ASP A 283 17.03 -5.53 11.06
C ASP A 283 16.51 -6.86 11.60
N CYS A 284 16.46 -7.87 10.74
CA CYS A 284 15.99 -9.20 11.06
C CYS A 284 16.75 -9.87 12.23
N VAL A 285 18.01 -9.51 12.49
CA VAL A 285 18.77 -10.08 13.61
C VAL A 285 18.29 -9.48 14.93
N LEU A 286 18.17 -8.15 14.99
CA LEU A 286 17.64 -7.47 16.17
C LEU A 286 16.18 -7.84 16.43
N LEU A 287 15.39 -7.97 15.35
CA LEU A 287 13.99 -8.35 15.41
C LEU A 287 13.79 -9.74 16.01
N ASP A 288 14.59 -10.73 15.59
CA ASP A 288 14.55 -12.10 16.14
C ASP A 288 14.82 -12.10 17.64
N GLU A 289 15.85 -11.38 18.08
CA GLU A 289 16.24 -11.31 19.49
C GLU A 289 15.15 -10.63 20.34
N VAL A 290 14.61 -9.49 19.89
CA VAL A 290 13.56 -8.77 20.62
C VAL A 290 12.26 -9.58 20.65
N CYS A 291 11.85 -10.20 19.52
CA CYS A 291 10.68 -11.08 19.51
C CYS A 291 10.86 -12.28 20.44
N GLY A 292 12.07 -12.86 20.51
CA GLY A 292 12.40 -13.90 21.45
C GLY A 292 12.24 -13.48 22.92
N TRP A 293 12.63 -12.25 23.27
CA TRP A 293 12.40 -11.72 24.63
C TRP A 293 10.92 -11.53 24.92
N ILE A 294 10.17 -10.97 23.97
CA ILE A 294 8.74 -10.69 24.11
C ILE A 294 7.96 -12.00 24.28
N ASN A 295 8.16 -12.97 23.39
CA ASN A 295 7.41 -14.24 23.42
C ASN A 295 7.81 -15.14 24.58
N ALA A 296 9.03 -14.99 25.13
CA ALA A 296 9.41 -15.67 26.37
C ALA A 296 8.67 -15.12 27.60
N LYS A 297 8.14 -13.88 27.50
CA LYS A 297 7.52 -13.15 28.60
C LYS A 297 6.00 -13.07 28.50
N ALA A 298 5.49 -12.83 27.30
CA ALA A 298 4.08 -12.60 27.05
C ALA A 298 3.26 -13.86 27.33
N THR A 299 2.09 -13.67 27.93
CA THR A 299 1.12 -14.75 28.19
C THR A 299 -0.14 -14.62 27.34
N VAL A 300 -0.31 -13.48 26.69
CA VAL A 300 -1.37 -13.21 25.69
C VAL A 300 -0.78 -13.20 24.27
N PRO A 301 -1.61 -13.40 23.22
CA PRO A 301 -1.13 -13.39 21.83
C PRO A 301 -0.39 -12.10 21.45
N VAL A 302 0.65 -12.24 20.63
CA VAL A 302 1.54 -11.16 20.22
C VAL A 302 1.43 -10.92 18.71
N TRP A 303 1.08 -9.69 18.34
CA TRP A 303 1.00 -9.23 16.96
C TRP A 303 2.17 -8.31 16.63
N ALA A 304 3.03 -8.72 15.70
CA ALA A 304 4.17 -7.90 15.28
C ALA A 304 3.74 -6.94 14.15
N LYS A 305 3.79 -5.62 14.40
CA LYS A 305 3.42 -4.60 13.41
C LYS A 305 4.60 -4.29 12.49
N MET A 306 4.42 -4.47 11.19
CA MET A 306 5.47 -4.41 10.17
C MET A 306 5.57 -3.07 9.44
N THR A 307 6.81 -2.66 9.16
CA THR A 307 7.11 -1.42 8.46
C THR A 307 7.09 -1.69 6.96
N PRO A 308 6.40 -0.86 6.15
CA PRO A 308 6.44 -1.02 4.70
C PRO A 308 7.74 -0.47 4.09
N ASN A 309 8.56 0.23 4.89
CA ASN A 309 9.77 0.94 4.47
C ASN A 309 10.96 -0.02 4.30
N ILE A 310 10.73 -1.13 3.61
CA ILE A 310 11.69 -2.20 3.40
C ILE A 310 11.49 -2.82 2.01
N THR A 311 12.57 -3.35 1.44
CA THR A 311 12.57 -4.02 0.14
C THR A 311 11.57 -5.19 0.14
N ASP A 312 11.77 -6.15 1.04
CA ASP A 312 10.87 -7.29 1.22
C ASP A 312 10.33 -7.32 2.64
N ILE A 313 9.01 -7.14 2.78
CA ILE A 313 8.34 -7.15 4.08
C ILE A 313 8.17 -8.58 4.62
N THR A 314 8.32 -9.59 3.76
CA THR A 314 8.16 -10.99 4.16
C THR A 314 9.32 -11.46 5.03
N GLU A 315 10.51 -10.86 4.92
CA GLU A 315 11.66 -11.20 5.75
C GLU A 315 11.43 -10.91 7.24
N PRO A 316 11.13 -9.67 7.67
CA PRO A 316 10.87 -9.39 9.08
C PRO A 316 9.58 -10.05 9.58
N ALA A 317 8.55 -10.19 8.73
CA ALA A 317 7.34 -10.92 9.09
C ALA A 317 7.65 -12.40 9.39
N ARG A 318 8.43 -13.06 8.54
CA ARG A 318 8.87 -14.44 8.73
C ARG A 318 9.67 -14.62 10.01
N VAL A 319 10.60 -13.69 10.28
CA VAL A 319 11.39 -13.72 11.52
C VAL A 319 10.46 -13.63 12.72
N SER A 320 9.59 -12.61 12.76
CA SER A 320 8.65 -12.40 13.87
C SER A 320 7.82 -13.65 14.18
N LEU A 321 7.27 -14.29 13.14
CA LEU A 321 6.49 -15.52 13.30
C LEU A 321 7.35 -16.70 13.80
N LYS A 322 8.58 -16.87 13.27
CA LYS A 322 9.50 -17.93 13.74
C LYS A 322 9.95 -17.73 15.19
N SER A 323 10.07 -16.47 15.63
CA SER A 323 10.44 -16.12 17.00
C SER A 323 9.26 -16.23 17.98
N GLY A 324 8.06 -16.60 17.51
CA GLY A 324 6.91 -16.96 18.34
C GLY A 324 5.68 -16.05 18.23
N CYS A 325 5.73 -14.95 17.48
CA CYS A 325 4.57 -14.06 17.36
C CYS A 325 3.43 -14.77 16.61
N GLU A 326 2.21 -14.74 17.16
CA GLU A 326 1.05 -15.43 16.57
C GLU A 326 0.35 -14.61 15.47
N GLY A 327 0.66 -13.33 15.35
CA GLY A 327 0.06 -12.45 14.33
C GLY A 327 1.02 -11.46 13.71
N ILE A 328 0.72 -11.06 12.48
CA ILE A 328 1.37 -9.94 11.80
C ILE A 328 0.34 -8.83 11.57
N SER A 329 0.72 -7.59 11.86
CA SER A 329 -0.06 -6.40 11.55
C SER A 329 0.62 -5.61 10.43
N ALA A 330 0.01 -5.54 9.25
CA ALA A 330 0.65 -4.99 8.06
C ALA A 330 -0.30 -4.04 7.29
N ILE A 331 0.03 -2.76 7.09
CA ILE A 331 1.32 -2.09 7.30
C ILE A 331 1.24 -0.90 8.26
N ASN A 332 2.37 -0.51 8.82
CA ASN A 332 2.52 0.85 9.36
C ASN A 332 2.62 1.88 8.21
N THR A 333 2.85 3.13 8.56
CA THR A 333 2.93 4.26 7.62
C THR A 333 4.18 4.23 6.74
N ILE A 334 4.04 4.77 5.53
CA ILE A 334 5.11 4.83 4.52
C ILE A 334 5.87 6.14 4.70
N MET A 335 7.19 6.12 4.81
CA MET A 335 8.00 7.33 4.94
C MET A 335 7.80 8.26 3.74
N SER A 336 7.50 9.52 4.01
CA SER A 336 7.26 10.53 2.98
C SER A 336 7.62 11.94 3.42
N VAL A 337 7.66 12.84 2.45
CA VAL A 337 7.54 14.29 2.64
C VAL A 337 6.25 14.70 1.94
N MET A 338 5.32 15.37 2.64
CA MET A 338 4.00 15.68 2.06
C MET A 338 4.10 16.71 0.94
N GLY A 339 4.91 17.73 1.13
CA GLY A 339 5.05 18.80 0.16
C GLY A 339 5.93 19.93 0.67
N ILE A 340 6.21 20.86 -0.24
CA ILE A 340 6.86 22.13 0.04
C ILE A 340 5.85 23.23 -0.29
N ASP A 341 5.66 24.18 0.61
CA ASP A 341 4.91 25.41 0.33
C ASP A 341 5.71 26.27 -0.65
N MET A 342 5.17 26.51 -1.85
CA MET A 342 5.87 27.25 -2.91
C MET A 342 6.07 28.75 -2.60
N LYS A 343 5.34 29.31 -1.63
CA LYS A 343 5.51 30.72 -1.21
C LYS A 343 6.63 30.85 -0.20
N THR A 344 6.69 29.94 0.78
CA THR A 344 7.65 30.01 1.88
C THR A 344 8.89 29.14 1.66
N LEU A 345 8.84 28.24 0.68
CA LEU A 345 9.83 27.20 0.39
C LEU A 345 10.06 26.23 1.56
N ARG A 346 9.12 26.18 2.50
CA ARG A 346 9.20 25.35 3.71
C ARG A 346 8.44 24.03 3.53
N PRO A 347 8.91 22.94 4.15
CA PRO A 347 8.21 21.66 4.12
C PRO A 347 6.91 21.67 4.95
N GLU A 348 5.98 20.81 4.59
CA GLU A 348 4.74 20.54 5.34
C GLU A 348 4.78 19.14 5.97
N PRO A 349 4.32 18.96 7.24
CA PRO A 349 3.90 20.00 8.18
C PRO A 349 5.09 20.84 8.65
N CYS A 350 4.85 22.13 8.93
CA CYS A 350 5.91 23.07 9.28
C CYS A 350 5.85 23.42 10.77
N VAL A 351 6.89 23.06 11.52
CA VAL A 351 7.09 23.40 12.94
C VAL A 351 8.22 24.42 13.03
N GLU A 352 7.89 25.65 13.43
CA GLU A 352 8.87 26.75 13.56
C GLU A 352 9.75 26.97 12.30
N GLY A 353 9.23 26.67 11.10
CA GLY A 353 9.96 26.79 9.84
C GLY A 353 10.62 25.50 9.33
N TYR A 354 10.59 24.42 10.10
CA TYR A 354 11.28 23.15 9.83
C TYR A 354 10.31 21.97 9.78
N SER A 355 10.79 20.82 9.29
CA SER A 355 10.06 19.56 9.32
C SER A 355 11.03 18.38 9.27
N THR A 356 10.49 17.19 9.39
CA THR A 356 11.17 15.91 9.22
C THR A 356 10.30 15.02 8.32
N PRO A 357 10.87 14.05 7.57
CA PRO A 357 10.08 13.01 6.93
C PRO A 357 9.12 12.35 7.93
N GLY A 358 7.90 12.11 7.46
CA GLY A 358 6.78 11.65 8.27
C GLY A 358 6.17 10.36 7.73
N GLY A 359 5.21 9.81 8.45
CA GLY A 359 4.45 8.64 8.06
C GLY A 359 3.24 8.99 7.19
N TYR A 360 3.24 8.52 5.95
CA TYR A 360 2.15 8.60 4.99
C TYR A 360 1.11 7.50 5.21
N SER A 361 -0.15 7.89 5.16
CA SER A 361 -1.32 7.06 5.42
C SER A 361 -2.50 7.52 4.56
N TYR A 362 -3.66 6.88 4.76
CA TYR A 362 -4.93 7.13 4.07
C TYR A 362 -5.03 6.54 2.65
N LYS A 363 -6.03 6.94 1.86
CA LYS A 363 -6.47 6.24 0.63
C LYS A 363 -5.32 5.84 -0.30
N ALA A 364 -4.41 6.78 -0.53
CA ALA A 364 -3.31 6.60 -1.48
C ALA A 364 -2.32 5.51 -1.08
N VAL A 365 -2.29 5.06 0.19
CA VAL A 365 -1.41 3.95 0.60
C VAL A 365 -2.00 2.57 0.34
N ARG A 366 -3.32 2.46 0.10
CA ARG A 366 -4.01 1.17 0.01
C ARG A 366 -3.39 0.22 -1.02
N PRO A 367 -3.10 0.63 -2.27
CA PRO A 367 -2.49 -0.29 -3.25
C PRO A 367 -1.14 -0.86 -2.79
N ILE A 368 -0.36 -0.07 -2.04
CA ILE A 368 0.93 -0.52 -1.47
C ILE A 368 0.67 -1.48 -0.32
N ALA A 369 -0.27 -1.16 0.58
CA ALA A 369 -0.66 -2.03 1.68
C ALA A 369 -1.17 -3.40 1.19
N LEU A 370 -2.05 -3.42 0.19
CA LEU A 370 -2.56 -4.66 -0.43
C LEU A 370 -1.42 -5.52 -0.98
N ALA A 371 -0.45 -4.93 -1.69
CA ALA A 371 0.70 -5.66 -2.20
C ALA A 371 1.55 -6.29 -1.07
N LYS A 372 1.78 -5.55 0.01
CA LYS A 372 2.55 -6.02 1.16
C LYS A 372 1.80 -7.13 1.92
N VAL A 373 0.49 -6.97 2.15
CA VAL A 373 -0.39 -7.98 2.75
C VAL A 373 -0.43 -9.26 1.92
N MET A 374 -0.62 -9.15 0.61
CA MET A 374 -0.59 -10.30 -0.30
C MET A 374 0.73 -11.08 -0.20
N ASN A 375 1.87 -10.38 -0.19
CA ASN A 375 3.17 -11.02 -0.08
C ASN A 375 3.32 -11.79 1.25
N ILE A 376 2.91 -11.18 2.36
CA ILE A 376 2.93 -11.81 3.68
C ILE A 376 1.99 -13.02 3.71
N ALA A 377 0.77 -12.89 3.20
CA ALA A 377 -0.21 -13.97 3.18
C ALA A 377 0.26 -15.17 2.33
N LYS A 378 0.86 -14.91 1.17
CA LYS A 378 1.48 -15.97 0.34
C LYS A 378 2.60 -16.68 1.10
N MET A 379 3.47 -15.90 1.73
CA MET A 379 4.57 -16.41 2.54
C MET A 379 4.06 -17.28 3.69
N MET A 380 3.06 -16.80 4.44
CA MET A 380 2.43 -17.53 5.53
C MET A 380 1.83 -18.84 5.05
N LYS A 381 1.06 -18.80 3.95
CA LYS A 381 0.45 -19.98 3.33
C LYS A 381 1.49 -21.03 2.89
N SER A 382 2.68 -20.60 2.48
CA SER A 382 3.74 -21.52 2.04
C SER A 382 4.60 -22.08 3.17
N GLU A 383 4.72 -21.38 4.30
CA GLU A 383 5.78 -21.67 5.30
C GLU A 383 5.27 -21.87 6.73
N PHE A 384 4.03 -21.49 7.03
CA PHE A 384 3.48 -21.50 8.37
C PHE A 384 2.14 -22.25 8.42
N SER A 385 1.78 -22.74 9.60
CA SER A 385 0.48 -23.38 9.86
C SER A 385 -0.65 -22.36 9.99
N GLU A 386 -1.90 -22.84 9.98
CA GLU A 386 -3.13 -22.03 10.07
C GLU A 386 -3.30 -21.26 11.40
N ASN A 387 -2.41 -21.47 12.38
CA ASN A 387 -2.50 -20.81 13.68
C ASN A 387 -1.97 -19.36 13.69
N HIS A 388 -1.34 -18.91 12.60
CA HIS A 388 -0.84 -17.54 12.50
C HIS A 388 -1.84 -16.62 11.80
N SER A 389 -1.93 -15.37 12.24
CA SER A 389 -2.89 -14.40 11.73
C SER A 389 -2.24 -13.23 11.02
N LEU A 390 -3.02 -12.56 10.18
CA LEU A 390 -2.67 -11.34 9.47
C LEU A 390 -3.75 -10.28 9.67
N SER A 391 -3.38 -9.14 10.24
CA SER A 391 -4.23 -7.95 10.35
C SER A 391 -3.83 -6.94 9.29
N GLY A 392 -4.69 -6.72 8.30
CA GLY A 392 -4.44 -5.82 7.17
C GLY A 392 -4.72 -4.35 7.53
N ILE A 393 -3.87 -3.43 7.10
CA ILE A 393 -3.92 -2.02 7.50
C ILE A 393 -3.40 -1.12 6.38
N GLY A 394 -4.17 -0.09 6.03
CA GLY A 394 -3.71 1.00 5.16
C GLY A 394 -4.76 1.47 4.17
N GLY A 395 -5.29 2.67 4.39
CA GLY A 395 -6.19 3.33 3.42
C GLY A 395 -7.58 2.70 3.28
N VAL A 396 -8.06 2.03 4.34
CA VAL A 396 -9.40 1.44 4.42
C VAL A 396 -10.41 2.54 4.78
N GLU A 397 -11.43 2.69 3.94
CA GLU A 397 -12.53 3.61 4.15
C GLU A 397 -13.90 3.01 3.90
N THR A 398 -13.98 1.89 3.20
CA THR A 398 -15.24 1.20 2.91
C THR A 398 -15.15 -0.27 3.31
N GLY A 399 -16.30 -0.92 3.48
CA GLY A 399 -16.37 -2.38 3.66
C GLY A 399 -15.80 -3.13 2.45
N TYR A 400 -15.90 -2.56 1.24
CA TYR A 400 -15.29 -3.10 0.03
C TYR A 400 -13.75 -3.03 0.06
N ASP A 401 -13.18 -1.93 0.58
CA ASP A 401 -11.73 -1.85 0.78
C ASP A 401 -11.26 -2.95 1.76
N ALA A 402 -12.03 -3.20 2.82
CA ALA A 402 -11.72 -4.27 3.76
C ALA A 402 -11.86 -5.66 3.14
N ALA A 403 -12.84 -5.86 2.26
CA ALA A 403 -12.97 -7.09 1.48
C ALA A 403 -11.71 -7.37 0.62
N GLU A 404 -11.06 -6.34 0.05
CA GLU A 404 -9.79 -6.50 -0.66
C GLU A 404 -8.70 -7.10 0.25
N PHE A 405 -8.55 -6.59 1.47
CA PHE A 405 -7.58 -7.10 2.44
C PHE A 405 -7.86 -8.55 2.86
N ILE A 406 -9.14 -8.88 3.09
CA ILE A 406 -9.54 -10.23 3.49
C ILE A 406 -9.36 -11.21 2.32
N LEU A 407 -9.76 -10.85 1.10
CA LEU A 407 -9.50 -11.63 -0.12
C LEU A 407 -8.00 -11.90 -0.35
N LEU A 408 -7.13 -11.02 0.14
CA LEU A 408 -5.67 -11.18 0.13
C LEU A 408 -5.10 -11.87 1.36
N GLY A 409 -5.94 -12.37 2.27
CA GLY A 409 -5.55 -13.27 3.36
C GLY A 409 -5.60 -12.67 4.76
N SER A 410 -6.08 -11.45 4.93
CA SER A 410 -6.19 -10.85 6.28
C SER A 410 -7.34 -11.47 7.09
N ASN A 411 -7.10 -11.78 8.36
CA ASN A 411 -8.11 -12.21 9.34
C ASN A 411 -8.90 -11.02 9.89
N THR A 412 -8.24 -9.88 10.09
CA THR A 412 -8.85 -8.62 10.54
C THR A 412 -8.34 -7.45 9.70
N VAL A 413 -9.03 -6.32 9.78
CA VAL A 413 -8.67 -5.09 9.07
C VAL A 413 -8.63 -3.91 10.05
N GLN A 414 -7.46 -3.29 10.23
CA GLN A 414 -7.34 -2.12 11.09
C GLN A 414 -7.62 -0.82 10.34
N VAL A 415 -8.25 0.12 11.04
CA VAL A 415 -8.60 1.45 10.52
C VAL A 415 -8.13 2.52 11.51
N CYS A 416 -7.35 3.49 11.02
CA CYS A 416 -6.87 4.62 11.82
C CYS A 416 -7.27 5.96 11.18
N THR A 417 -6.66 6.33 10.04
CA THR A 417 -7.00 7.59 9.36
C THR A 417 -8.46 7.64 8.90
N GLY A 418 -9.07 6.51 8.51
CA GLY A 418 -10.50 6.46 8.20
C GLY A 418 -11.37 6.92 9.38
N VAL A 419 -11.03 6.52 10.61
CA VAL A 419 -11.72 6.96 11.83
C VAL A 419 -11.47 8.44 12.11
N MET A 420 -10.26 8.94 11.85
CA MET A 420 -9.95 10.36 11.99
C MET A 420 -10.78 11.23 11.03
N MET A 421 -11.13 10.70 9.85
CA MET A 421 -11.88 11.43 8.83
C MET A 421 -13.40 11.30 8.99
N HIS A 422 -13.89 10.13 9.42
CA HIS A 422 -15.32 9.79 9.41
C HIS A 422 -15.92 9.57 10.82
N GLY A 423 -15.10 9.53 11.86
CA GLY A 423 -15.51 9.28 13.25
C GLY A 423 -15.72 7.80 13.57
N TYR A 424 -15.99 7.49 14.84
CA TYR A 424 -16.11 6.10 15.33
C TYR A 424 -17.36 5.38 14.83
N GLY A 425 -18.46 6.09 14.55
CA GLY A 425 -19.68 5.49 14.01
C GLY A 425 -19.51 4.88 12.61
N HIS A 426 -18.39 5.18 11.93
CA HIS A 426 -18.07 4.68 10.59
C HIS A 426 -18.04 3.15 10.50
N VAL A 427 -17.76 2.44 11.60
CA VAL A 427 -17.77 0.97 11.63
C VAL A 427 -19.11 0.37 11.19
N LYS A 428 -20.23 1.05 11.44
CA LYS A 428 -21.56 0.58 11.00
C LYS A 428 -21.67 0.54 9.48
N THR A 429 -21.16 1.58 8.82
CA THR A 429 -21.06 1.64 7.35
C THR A 429 -20.13 0.56 6.84
N LEU A 430 -18.95 0.39 7.45
CA LEU A 430 -17.98 -0.64 7.07
C LEU A 430 -18.58 -2.06 7.16
N CYS A 431 -19.30 -2.37 8.24
CA CYS A 431 -20.00 -3.65 8.41
C CYS A 431 -21.08 -3.87 7.35
N ALA A 432 -21.95 -2.88 7.14
CA ALA A 432 -23.04 -3.01 6.16
C ALA A 432 -22.50 -3.23 4.74
N GLU A 433 -21.48 -2.46 4.33
CA GLU A 433 -20.85 -2.61 3.02
C GLU A 433 -20.14 -3.96 2.85
N LEU A 434 -19.49 -4.48 3.91
CA LEU A 434 -18.86 -5.79 3.87
C LEU A 434 -19.91 -6.91 3.76
N GLN A 435 -21.02 -6.81 4.49
CA GLN A 435 -22.14 -7.75 4.35
C GLN A 435 -22.77 -7.70 2.96
N ASP A 436 -22.88 -6.52 2.36
CA ASP A 436 -23.39 -6.39 0.99
C ASP A 436 -22.46 -7.04 -0.03
N PHE A 437 -21.13 -6.88 0.13
CA PHE A 437 -20.16 -7.64 -0.64
C PHE A 437 -20.34 -9.16 -0.46
N MET A 438 -20.49 -9.62 0.78
CA MET A 438 -20.69 -11.05 1.07
C MET A 438 -21.97 -11.60 0.40
N LYS A 439 -23.09 -10.87 0.46
CA LYS A 439 -24.34 -11.25 -0.22
C LYS A 439 -24.16 -11.34 -1.73
N GLN A 440 -23.48 -10.37 -2.35
CA GLN A 440 -23.24 -10.37 -3.81
C GLN A 440 -22.47 -11.62 -4.28
N HIS A 441 -21.66 -12.20 -3.40
CA HIS A 441 -20.85 -13.38 -3.70
C HIS A 441 -21.35 -14.67 -3.04
N ASN A 442 -22.49 -14.63 -2.34
CA ASN A 442 -23.05 -15.75 -1.58
C ASN A 442 -22.10 -16.30 -0.49
N PHE A 443 -21.30 -15.44 0.15
CA PHE A 443 -20.50 -15.81 1.31
C PHE A 443 -21.31 -15.66 2.60
N SER A 444 -21.26 -16.67 3.46
CA SER A 444 -21.94 -16.66 4.76
C SER A 444 -21.01 -16.24 5.91
N THR A 445 -19.70 -16.45 5.76
CA THR A 445 -18.69 -16.14 6.78
C THR A 445 -17.43 -15.51 6.18
N ILE A 446 -16.64 -14.81 7.01
CA ILE A 446 -15.34 -14.22 6.60
C ILE A 446 -14.35 -15.28 6.08
N GLU A 447 -14.37 -16.48 6.69
CA GLU A 447 -13.45 -17.58 6.35
C GLU A 447 -13.62 -18.10 4.92
N GLU A 448 -14.85 -18.08 4.39
CA GLU A 448 -15.15 -18.62 3.05
C GLU A 448 -14.43 -17.91 1.91
N PHE A 449 -14.08 -16.62 2.10
CA PHE A 449 -13.42 -15.83 1.08
C PHE A 449 -12.03 -15.33 1.47
N ARG A 450 -11.60 -15.54 2.72
CA ARG A 450 -10.26 -15.13 3.15
C ARG A 450 -9.19 -15.79 2.30
N GLY A 451 -8.33 -14.97 1.69
CA GLY A 451 -7.23 -15.43 0.85
C GLY A 451 -7.67 -16.01 -0.50
N HIS A 452 -8.96 -15.94 -0.87
CA HIS A 452 -9.47 -16.49 -2.12
C HIS A 452 -8.77 -15.91 -3.34
N SER A 453 -8.39 -14.62 -3.32
CA SER A 453 -7.75 -13.96 -4.45
C SER A 453 -6.28 -14.32 -4.62
N LEU A 454 -5.63 -14.94 -3.62
CA LEU A 454 -4.20 -15.27 -3.68
C LEU A 454 -3.86 -16.20 -4.86
N GLN A 455 -4.79 -17.06 -5.26
CA GLN A 455 -4.62 -18.01 -6.36
C GLN A 455 -4.49 -17.35 -7.74
N TYR A 456 -4.94 -16.10 -7.89
CA TYR A 456 -4.92 -15.39 -9.17
C TYR A 456 -3.62 -14.60 -9.39
N PHE A 457 -2.75 -14.53 -8.38
CA PHE A 457 -1.46 -13.85 -8.49
C PHE A 457 -0.37 -14.81 -8.89
N THR A 458 0.23 -14.58 -10.06
CA THR A 458 1.33 -15.39 -10.60
C THR A 458 2.44 -14.50 -11.16
N THR A 459 3.49 -15.11 -11.70
CA THR A 459 4.60 -14.40 -12.34
C THR A 459 4.23 -13.91 -13.74
N HIS A 460 4.90 -12.87 -14.23
CA HIS A 460 4.70 -12.39 -15.61
C HIS A 460 4.95 -13.50 -16.64
N THR A 461 5.96 -14.33 -16.44
CA THR A 461 6.27 -15.48 -17.30
C THR A 461 5.12 -16.48 -17.36
N ASP A 462 4.46 -16.74 -16.23
CA ASP A 462 3.28 -17.62 -16.20
C ASP A 462 2.07 -16.98 -16.88
N LEU A 463 1.86 -15.66 -16.74
CA LEU A 463 0.81 -14.94 -17.48
C LEU A 463 0.99 -15.07 -18.99
N VAL A 464 2.23 -14.96 -19.49
CA VAL A 464 2.53 -15.16 -20.93
C VAL A 464 2.17 -16.57 -21.37
N LYS A 465 2.48 -17.60 -20.57
CA LYS A 465 2.13 -18.99 -20.87
C LYS A 465 0.61 -19.20 -20.89
N ARG A 466 -0.10 -18.70 -19.87
CA ARG A 466 -1.57 -18.77 -19.78
C ARG A 466 -2.24 -18.06 -20.95
N GLN A 467 -1.74 -16.89 -21.34
CA GLN A 467 -2.27 -16.14 -22.47
C GLN A 467 -2.09 -16.92 -23.78
N LYS A 468 -0.91 -17.51 -24.00
CA LYS A 468 -0.65 -18.37 -25.17
C LYS A 468 -1.60 -19.57 -25.21
N ALA A 469 -1.72 -20.30 -24.09
CA ALA A 469 -2.62 -21.44 -23.97
C ALA A 469 -4.09 -21.05 -24.25
N ALA A 470 -4.56 -19.92 -23.71
CA ALA A 470 -5.91 -19.41 -23.98
C ALA A 470 -6.14 -19.02 -25.45
N VAL A 471 -5.11 -18.48 -26.13
CA VAL A 471 -5.17 -18.21 -27.57
C VAL A 471 -5.23 -19.52 -28.37
N GLU A 472 -4.44 -20.53 -28.01
CA GLU A 472 -4.45 -21.84 -28.66
C GLU A 472 -5.78 -22.57 -28.46
N GLN A 473 -6.33 -22.55 -27.23
CA GLN A 473 -7.64 -23.10 -26.91
C GLN A 473 -8.74 -22.42 -27.74
N ARG A 474 -8.79 -21.08 -27.79
CA ARG A 474 -9.76 -20.36 -28.64
C ARG A 474 -9.61 -20.70 -30.12
N LYS A 475 -8.39 -20.96 -30.62
CA LYS A 475 -8.16 -21.42 -32.00
C LYS A 475 -8.63 -22.86 -32.22
N ALA A 476 -8.52 -23.71 -31.20
CA ALA A 476 -8.99 -25.09 -31.24
C ALA A 476 -10.52 -25.19 -31.11
N GLU A 477 -11.16 -24.35 -30.29
CA GLU A 477 -12.62 -24.23 -30.13
C GLU A 477 -13.28 -23.57 -31.33
N LYS A 478 -12.60 -22.61 -31.99
CA LYS A 478 -12.99 -22.09 -33.30
C LYS A 478 -12.84 -23.11 -34.44
N ARG A 479 -12.73 -24.42 -34.16
CA ARG A 479 -12.87 -25.48 -35.16
C ARG A 479 -14.35 -25.67 -35.52
N GLY A 480 -14.87 -24.71 -36.26
CA GLY A 480 -15.82 -24.90 -37.36
C GLY A 480 -15.10 -24.53 -38.67
N LEU A 481 -15.48 -25.19 -39.77
CA LEU A 481 -14.92 -25.12 -41.14
C LEU A 481 -13.61 -24.34 -41.32
N LYS A 482 -12.50 -25.06 -41.47
CA LYS A 482 -11.20 -24.47 -41.81
C LYS A 482 -11.18 -23.87 -43.22
N SER A 483 -12.11 -24.29 -44.09
CA SER A 483 -12.28 -23.84 -45.46
C SER A 483 -13.69 -24.17 -45.96
N ASP A 484 -14.22 -23.38 -46.90
CA ASP A 484 -15.46 -23.68 -47.64
C ASP A 484 -15.41 -24.99 -48.45
N LYS A 485 -14.28 -25.70 -48.46
CA LYS A 485 -14.12 -27.01 -49.09
C LYS A 485 -14.48 -28.19 -48.19
N ASP A 486 -14.62 -27.99 -46.88
CA ASP A 486 -14.95 -29.09 -45.96
C ASP A 486 -16.47 -29.21 -45.71
N TRP A 487 -17.30 -28.50 -46.50
CA TRP A 487 -18.75 -28.67 -46.48
C TRP A 487 -19.11 -30.04 -47.08
N THR A 488 -19.63 -30.93 -46.24
CA THR A 488 -20.26 -32.17 -46.70
C THR A 488 -21.77 -31.96 -46.71
N GLY A 489 -22.41 -32.30 -47.84
CA GLY A 489 -23.77 -31.86 -48.18
C GLY A 489 -24.84 -32.17 -47.13
N ASP A 490 -24.68 -33.25 -46.36
CA ASP A 490 -25.66 -33.67 -45.36
C ASP A 490 -25.42 -33.04 -43.97
N GLY A 491 -24.23 -32.48 -43.70
CA GLY A 491 -23.90 -31.78 -42.45
C GLY A 491 -24.20 -30.27 -42.49
N PHE A 492 -24.51 -29.73 -43.67
CA PHE A 492 -24.79 -28.30 -43.89
C PHE A 492 -25.85 -27.74 -42.92
N VAL A 493 -26.90 -28.51 -42.63
CA VAL A 493 -28.04 -28.06 -41.83
C VAL A 493 -27.67 -27.89 -40.35
N LYS A 494 -26.97 -28.86 -39.76
CA LYS A 494 -26.51 -28.79 -38.35
C LYS A 494 -25.52 -27.65 -38.13
N GLU A 495 -24.62 -27.45 -39.09
CA GLU A 495 -23.56 -26.46 -38.99
C GLU A 495 -24.12 -25.06 -39.22
N THR A 496 -25.12 -24.92 -40.09
CA THR A 496 -25.89 -23.67 -40.26
C THR A 496 -26.64 -23.32 -38.99
N GLU A 497 -27.33 -24.28 -38.35
CA GLU A 497 -28.02 -24.07 -37.06
C GLU A 497 -27.05 -23.65 -35.95
N SER A 498 -25.82 -24.17 -35.92
CA SER A 498 -24.81 -23.78 -34.93
C SER A 498 -24.26 -22.35 -35.11
N MET A 499 -24.56 -21.69 -36.23
CA MET A 499 -24.06 -20.37 -36.61
C MET A 499 -25.14 -19.28 -36.64
N VAL A 500 -26.39 -19.60 -36.26
CA VAL A 500 -27.46 -18.61 -36.08
C VAL A 500 -27.60 -18.29 -34.60
N SER A 501 -27.55 -17.01 -34.22
CA SER A 501 -27.94 -16.57 -32.88
C SER A 501 -29.40 -16.13 -32.88
N ASN A 502 -30.24 -16.85 -32.13
CA ASN A 502 -31.39 -16.27 -31.42
C ASN A 502 -31.12 -16.39 -29.92
#